data_AF-A0A2T3HML0-F1
#
_entry.id   AF-A0A2T3HML0-F1
#
_cell.length_a   1.000
_cell.length_b   1.000
_cell.length_c   1.000
_cell.angle_alpha   90.00
_cell.angle_beta   90.00
_cell.angle_gamma   90.00
#
_symmetry.space_group_name_H-M   'P 1'
#
loop_
_entity.id
_entity.type
_entity.pdbx_description
1 polymer ?
#
loop_
_entity_poly.entity_id
_entity_poly.type
_entity_poly.pdbx_seq_one_letter_code
_entity_poly.pdbx_strand_id
1 'polypeptide(L)'
;METINGVTFEEYAAACGNLTQGMPEEKIMEILQLEKPVWDETVEKWNNRLGELMTEDMAYATRYGELFANPAAGRFAGSTGGAASKEDILQLAPDYETYQKILWHQSVAAEHGVDPVTVLESYGINLGKWGTLNVHYMNYQRDLLDHTAADYAQNYQYFTSLQDKWRNHFQELYSSSKSSLSDDINF
;
A
#
# COMPACT_ATOMS: atom_id res chain seq x y z
N MET A 1 20.06 -21.71 -11.29
CA MET A 1 19.47 -20.38 -11.00
C MET A 1 20.55 -19.58 -10.31
N GLU A 2 20.72 -18.31 -10.68
CA GLU A 2 21.61 -17.38 -9.98
C GLU A 2 21.07 -17.17 -8.56
N THR A 3 21.97 -17.17 -7.58
CA THR A 3 21.63 -16.90 -6.17
C THR A 3 22.66 -15.97 -5.59
N ILE A 4 22.23 -15.02 -4.76
CA ILE A 4 23.10 -14.15 -3.99
C ILE A 4 22.95 -14.57 -2.53
N ASN A 5 24.04 -15.02 -1.90
CA ASN A 5 24.05 -15.52 -0.54
C ASN A 5 22.99 -16.63 -0.26
N GLY A 6 22.69 -17.46 -1.28
CA GLY A 6 21.69 -18.53 -1.17
C GLY A 6 20.23 -18.08 -1.26
N VAL A 7 19.98 -16.83 -1.68
CA VAL A 7 18.64 -16.28 -1.94
C VAL A 7 18.44 -16.14 -3.44
N THR A 8 17.34 -16.69 -3.96
CA THR A 8 16.97 -16.53 -5.38
C THR A 8 16.34 -15.15 -5.62
N PHE A 9 16.21 -14.76 -6.89
CA PHE A 9 15.49 -13.54 -7.27
C PHE A 9 14.05 -13.55 -6.73
N GLU A 10 13.36 -14.68 -6.82
CA GLU A 10 11.98 -14.81 -6.39
C GLU A 10 11.84 -14.69 -4.87
N GLU A 11 12.78 -15.26 -4.13
CA GLU A 11 12.83 -15.15 -2.67
C GLU A 11 13.14 -13.73 -2.23
N TYR A 12 14.03 -13.03 -2.94
CA TYR A 12 14.32 -11.62 -2.71
C TYR A 12 13.07 -10.76 -2.94
N ALA A 13 12.40 -10.91 -4.09
CA ALA A 13 11.18 -10.16 -4.40
C ALA A 13 10.05 -10.46 -3.39
N ALA A 14 9.89 -11.73 -3.00
CA ALA A 14 8.94 -12.12 -1.95
C ALA A 14 9.31 -11.55 -0.59
N ALA A 15 10.60 -11.48 -0.22
CA ALA A 15 11.03 -10.87 1.03
C ALA A 15 10.68 -9.36 1.06
N CYS A 16 10.93 -8.63 -0.03
CA CYS A 16 10.53 -7.22 -0.16
C CYS A 16 9.01 -7.03 -0.03
N GLY A 17 8.23 -7.89 -0.70
CA GLY A 17 6.77 -7.89 -0.60
C GLY A 17 6.29 -8.15 0.83
N ASN A 18 6.83 -9.18 1.49
CA ASN A 18 6.48 -9.52 2.87
C ASN A 18 6.86 -8.40 3.86
N LEU A 19 8.04 -7.78 3.73
CA LEU A 19 8.43 -6.62 4.54
C LEU A 19 7.43 -5.47 4.39
N THR A 20 7.05 -5.17 3.15
CA THR A 20 6.05 -4.12 2.85
C THR A 20 4.67 -4.45 3.42
N GLN A 21 4.32 -5.73 3.44
CA GLN A 21 3.07 -6.22 4.03
C GLN A 21 3.11 -6.33 5.55
N GLY A 22 4.24 -6.00 6.18
CA GLY A 22 4.39 -5.90 7.63
C GLY A 22 4.99 -7.13 8.31
N MET A 23 5.55 -8.08 7.55
CA MET A 23 6.37 -9.14 8.13
C MET A 23 7.63 -8.51 8.78
N PRO A 24 7.93 -8.81 10.05
CA PRO A 24 9.16 -8.35 10.68
C PRO A 24 10.40 -8.85 9.95
N GLU A 25 11.45 -8.02 9.87
CA GLU A 25 12.71 -8.39 9.21
C GLU A 25 13.38 -9.60 9.88
N GLU A 26 13.24 -9.75 11.20
CA GLU A 26 13.72 -10.93 11.92
C GLU A 26 13.06 -12.21 11.41
N LYS A 27 11.78 -12.15 11.03
CA LYS A 27 11.07 -13.30 10.48
C LYS A 27 11.50 -13.63 9.06
N ILE A 28 11.82 -12.61 8.26
CA ILE A 28 12.42 -12.77 6.92
C ILE A 28 13.75 -13.52 7.04
N MET A 29 14.62 -13.07 7.95
CA MET A 29 15.92 -13.70 8.22
C MET A 29 15.79 -15.14 8.71
N GLU A 30 14.82 -15.41 9.59
CA GLU A 30 14.51 -16.77 10.07
C GLU A 30 14.09 -17.69 8.92
N ILE A 31 13.17 -17.24 8.06
CA ILE A 31 12.68 -18.02 6.90
C ILE A 31 13.81 -18.29 5.91
N LEU A 32 14.64 -17.27 5.65
CA LEU A 32 15.76 -17.39 4.71
C LEU A 32 16.97 -18.11 5.29
N GLN A 33 16.99 -18.34 6.62
CA GLN A 33 18.11 -18.90 7.39
C GLN A 33 19.38 -18.05 7.26
N LEU A 34 19.23 -16.74 7.39
CA LEU A 34 20.31 -15.76 7.27
C LEU A 34 20.51 -14.99 8.57
N GLU A 35 21.74 -14.53 8.80
CA GLU A 35 22.03 -13.53 9.83
C GLU A 35 21.93 -12.12 9.25
N LYS A 36 21.70 -11.12 10.10
CA LYS A 36 21.51 -9.71 9.71
C LYS A 36 22.59 -9.17 8.76
N PRO A 37 23.90 -9.38 9.01
CA PRO A 37 24.92 -8.89 8.09
C PRO A 37 24.83 -9.52 6.70
N VAL A 38 24.44 -10.79 6.62
CA VAL A 38 24.28 -11.52 5.35
C VAL A 38 23.02 -11.05 4.64
N TRP A 39 21.93 -10.81 5.37
CA TRP A 39 20.69 -10.25 4.82
C TRP A 39 20.90 -8.86 4.22
N ASP A 40 21.57 -7.96 4.94
CA ASP A 40 21.84 -6.60 4.47
C ASP A 40 22.66 -6.59 3.18
N GLU A 41 23.72 -7.39 3.13
CA GLU A 41 24.54 -7.57 1.93
C GLU A 41 23.72 -8.19 0.78
N THR A 42 22.82 -9.12 1.09
CA THR A 42 21.94 -9.77 0.10
C THR A 42 21.01 -8.76 -0.55
N VAL A 43 20.38 -7.90 0.26
CA VAL A 43 19.47 -6.84 -0.21
C VAL A 43 20.23 -5.83 -1.07
N GLU A 44 21.41 -5.38 -0.62
CA GLU A 44 22.23 -4.44 -1.39
C GLU A 44 22.59 -5.01 -2.77
N LYS A 45 23.10 -6.24 -2.81
CA LYS A 45 23.51 -6.91 -4.04
C LYS A 45 22.33 -7.18 -4.97
N TRP A 46 21.19 -7.62 -4.44
CA TRP A 46 19.99 -7.83 -5.26
C TRP A 46 19.40 -6.53 -5.79
N ASN A 47 19.44 -5.43 -5.03
CA ASN A 47 19.01 -4.11 -5.53
C ASN A 47 19.84 -3.66 -6.73
N ASN A 48 21.16 -3.82 -6.65
CA ASN A 48 22.04 -3.51 -7.78
C ASN A 48 21.75 -4.44 -8.97
N ARG A 49 21.63 -5.75 -8.71
CA ARG A 49 21.36 -6.76 -9.75
C ARG A 49 19.99 -6.58 -10.41
N LEU A 50 18.98 -6.13 -9.67
CA LEU A 50 17.63 -5.88 -10.19
C LEU A 50 17.63 -4.81 -11.28
N GLY A 51 18.38 -3.72 -11.08
CA GLY A 51 18.51 -2.67 -12.09
C GLY A 51 19.12 -3.17 -13.40
N GLU A 52 20.13 -4.04 -13.31
CA GLU A 52 20.73 -4.70 -14.48
C GLU A 52 19.73 -5.63 -15.16
N LEU A 53 19.08 -6.52 -14.41
CA LEU A 53 18.12 -7.49 -14.94
C LEU A 53 16.93 -6.82 -15.63
N MET A 54 16.41 -5.73 -15.07
CA MET A 54 15.34 -4.96 -15.72
C MET A 54 15.83 -4.33 -17.03
N THR A 55 17.05 -3.80 -17.06
CA THR A 55 17.63 -3.24 -18.29
C THR A 55 17.82 -4.30 -19.38
N GLU A 56 18.18 -5.52 -18.99
CA GLU A 56 18.33 -6.67 -19.90
C GLU A 56 16.98 -7.20 -20.41
N ASP A 57 15.99 -7.35 -19.52
CA ASP A 57 14.65 -7.85 -19.84
C ASP A 57 13.59 -7.28 -18.88
N MET A 58 12.66 -6.50 -19.44
CA MET A 58 11.54 -5.92 -18.71
C MET A 58 10.59 -6.96 -18.09
N ALA A 59 10.63 -8.23 -18.51
CA ALA A 59 9.88 -9.31 -17.86
C ALA A 59 10.24 -9.46 -16.38
N TYR A 60 11.48 -9.13 -15.98
CA TYR A 60 11.88 -9.12 -14.56
C TYR A 60 11.15 -8.06 -13.74
N ALA A 61 10.81 -6.91 -14.33
CA ALA A 61 10.02 -5.88 -13.65
C ALA A 61 8.58 -6.37 -13.39
N THR A 62 7.95 -6.97 -14.40
CA THR A 62 6.63 -7.61 -14.24
C THR A 62 6.67 -8.69 -13.17
N ARG A 63 7.67 -9.58 -13.23
CA ARG A 63 7.82 -10.68 -12.29
C ARG A 63 8.08 -10.21 -10.86
N TYR A 64 8.90 -9.18 -10.68
CA TYR A 64 9.13 -8.55 -9.38
C TYR A 64 7.81 -8.00 -8.82
N GLY A 65 7.04 -7.27 -9.63
CA GLY A 65 5.74 -6.73 -9.22
C GLY A 65 4.73 -7.80 -8.80
N GLU A 66 4.64 -8.91 -9.54
CA GLU A 66 3.79 -10.05 -9.18
C GLU A 66 4.16 -10.64 -7.81
N LEU A 67 5.45 -10.88 -7.58
CA LEU A 67 5.95 -11.46 -6.34
C LEU A 67 5.89 -10.48 -5.17
N PHE A 68 6.05 -9.19 -5.42
CA PHE A 68 5.89 -8.15 -4.42
C PHE A 68 4.42 -8.06 -3.95
N ALA A 69 3.46 -8.19 -4.88
CA ALA A 69 2.03 -8.19 -4.57
C ALA A 69 1.58 -9.51 -3.91
N ASN A 70 2.14 -10.65 -4.32
CA ASN A 70 1.84 -11.96 -3.76
C ASN A 70 3.14 -12.69 -3.35
N PRO A 71 3.68 -12.40 -2.16
CA PRO A 71 5.02 -12.80 -1.75
C PRO A 71 5.09 -14.23 -1.21
N ALA A 72 4.40 -15.16 -1.87
CA ALA A 72 4.34 -16.58 -1.54
C ALA A 72 5.25 -17.41 -2.46
N ALA A 73 6.54 -17.09 -2.50
CA ALA A 73 7.52 -17.75 -3.36
C ALA A 73 8.76 -18.29 -2.61
N GLY A 74 9.36 -19.34 -3.16
CA GLY A 74 10.52 -20.01 -2.57
C GLY A 74 10.26 -20.44 -1.13
N ARG A 75 11.17 -20.10 -0.21
CA ARG A 75 11.00 -20.39 1.23
C ARG A 75 9.84 -19.63 1.89
N PHE A 76 9.28 -18.60 1.25
CA PHE A 76 8.04 -17.94 1.70
C PHE A 76 6.76 -18.65 1.25
N ALA A 77 6.87 -19.72 0.45
CA ALA A 77 5.72 -20.54 0.08
C ALA A 77 5.12 -21.19 1.35
N GLY A 78 3.95 -20.71 1.76
CA GLY A 78 3.26 -21.19 2.97
C GLY A 78 3.67 -20.50 4.27
N SER A 79 4.54 -19.47 4.24
CA SER A 79 4.79 -18.65 5.42
C SER A 79 3.62 -17.70 5.66
N THR A 80 2.90 -17.89 6.76
CA THR A 80 1.80 -17.00 7.21
C THR A 80 2.32 -15.84 8.08
N GLY A 81 3.56 -15.40 7.86
CA GLY A 81 4.28 -14.56 8.81
C GLY A 81 3.84 -13.09 8.77
N GLY A 82 2.78 -12.76 9.49
CA GLY A 82 2.53 -11.41 10.01
C GLY A 82 1.80 -10.43 9.10
N ALA A 83 1.61 -10.74 7.81
CA ALA A 83 0.67 -9.98 6.98
C ALA A 83 -0.74 -10.19 7.53
N ALA A 84 -1.42 -9.10 7.89
CA ALA A 84 -2.83 -9.13 8.26
C ALA A 84 -3.61 -9.84 7.13
N SER A 85 -4.52 -10.75 7.48
CA SER A 85 -5.32 -11.43 6.46
C SER A 85 -6.09 -10.40 5.64
N LYS A 86 -6.52 -10.74 4.42
CA LYS A 86 -7.36 -9.82 3.63
C LYS A 86 -8.60 -9.40 4.42
N GLU A 87 -9.19 -10.33 5.16
CA GLU A 87 -10.31 -10.09 6.07
C GLU A 87 -9.95 -9.08 7.17
N ASP A 88 -8.81 -9.22 7.83
CA ASP A 88 -8.33 -8.26 8.84
C ASP A 88 -8.05 -6.88 8.24
N ILE A 89 -7.49 -6.82 7.03
CA ILE A 89 -7.24 -5.56 6.32
C ILE A 89 -8.56 -4.87 5.99
N LEU A 90 -9.56 -5.62 5.54
CA LEU A 90 -10.89 -5.07 5.24
C LEU A 90 -11.60 -4.53 6.49
N GLN A 91 -11.27 -5.00 7.70
CA GLN A 91 -11.80 -4.40 8.93
C GLN A 91 -11.29 -2.97 9.19
N LEU A 92 -10.16 -2.56 8.59
CA LEU A 92 -9.63 -1.19 8.71
C LEU A 92 -10.47 -0.17 7.94
N ALA A 93 -11.19 -0.62 6.92
CA ALA A 93 -12.18 0.16 6.19
C ALA A 93 -13.35 -0.78 5.84
N PRO A 94 -14.31 -1.00 6.74
CA PRO A 94 -15.34 -2.03 6.60
C PRO A 94 -16.40 -1.71 5.54
N ASP A 95 -16.45 -0.45 5.09
CA ASP A 95 -17.33 0.01 4.02
C ASP A 95 -16.63 1.02 3.10
N TYR A 96 -17.24 1.27 1.94
CA TYR A 96 -16.73 2.21 0.95
C TYR A 96 -16.66 3.64 1.48
N GLU A 97 -17.54 4.02 2.41
CA GLU A 97 -17.53 5.35 3.03
C GLU A 97 -16.26 5.56 3.88
N THR A 98 -15.89 4.58 4.70
CA THR A 98 -14.67 4.60 5.52
C THR A 98 -13.44 4.65 4.63
N TYR A 99 -13.44 3.89 3.54
CA TYR A 99 -12.38 3.95 2.52
C TYR A 99 -12.27 5.36 1.90
N GLN A 100 -13.38 5.96 1.46
CA GLN A 100 -13.38 7.32 0.90
C GLN A 100 -12.91 8.37 1.90
N LYS A 101 -13.28 8.22 3.19
CA LYS A 101 -12.76 9.09 4.25
C LYS A 101 -11.24 9.06 4.31
N ILE A 102 -10.64 7.86 4.34
CA ILE A 102 -9.17 7.71 4.42
C ILE A 102 -8.50 8.23 3.15
N LEU A 103 -9.05 7.91 1.98
CA LEU A 103 -8.56 8.35 0.66
C LEU A 103 -8.51 9.89 0.60
N TRP A 104 -9.60 10.57 0.94
CA TRP A 104 -9.67 12.03 0.88
C TRP A 104 -8.89 12.71 1.98
N HIS A 105 -8.75 12.09 3.16
CA HIS A 105 -7.89 12.63 4.21
C HIS A 105 -6.45 12.74 3.71
N GLN A 106 -5.85 11.65 3.23
CA GLN A 106 -4.46 11.69 2.79
C GLN A 106 -4.26 12.62 1.58
N SER A 107 -5.24 12.69 0.67
CA SER A 107 -5.13 13.48 -0.56
C SER A 107 -5.14 14.97 -0.24
N VAL A 108 -6.09 15.42 0.57
CA VAL A 108 -6.19 16.83 0.97
C VAL A 108 -5.06 17.21 1.92
N ALA A 109 -4.66 16.32 2.84
CA ALA A 109 -3.51 16.56 3.71
C ALA A 109 -2.22 16.80 2.90
N ALA A 110 -1.99 16.02 1.83
CA ALA A 110 -0.86 16.18 0.93
C ALA A 110 -0.88 17.52 0.17
N GLU A 111 -2.05 17.98 -0.27
CA GLU A 111 -2.22 19.32 -0.86
C GLU A 111 -1.81 20.46 0.11
N HIS A 112 -1.86 20.20 1.41
CA HIS A 112 -1.46 21.11 2.47
C HIS A 112 -0.05 20.83 3.04
N GLY A 113 0.74 19.96 2.39
CA GLY A 113 2.13 19.69 2.73
C GLY A 113 2.33 18.67 3.86
N VAL A 114 1.28 17.95 4.26
CA VAL A 114 1.37 16.83 5.21
C VAL A 114 1.70 15.55 4.45
N ASP A 115 2.63 14.74 4.97
CA ASP A 115 2.96 13.46 4.37
C ASP A 115 1.73 12.51 4.39
N PRO A 116 1.23 12.05 3.22
CA PRO A 116 0.11 11.11 3.16
C PRO A 116 0.40 9.79 3.89
N VAL A 117 1.66 9.37 4.01
CA VAL A 117 2.02 8.15 4.76
C VAL A 117 1.71 8.31 6.24
N THR A 118 2.07 9.45 6.85
CA THR A 118 1.74 9.75 8.25
C THR A 118 0.23 9.76 8.50
N VAL A 119 -0.56 10.23 7.52
CA VAL A 119 -2.02 10.19 7.60
C VAL A 119 -2.54 8.76 7.61
N LEU A 120 -2.03 7.88 6.71
CA LEU A 120 -2.40 6.46 6.69
C LEU A 120 -2.01 5.76 8.00
N GLU A 121 -0.83 6.05 8.54
CA GLU A 121 -0.37 5.50 9.82
C GLU A 121 -1.28 5.88 10.99
N SER A 122 -1.89 7.08 10.96
CA SER A 122 -2.89 7.50 11.95
C SER A 122 -4.15 6.61 11.96
N TYR A 123 -4.41 5.88 10.88
CA TYR A 123 -5.47 4.86 10.77
C TYR A 123 -4.96 3.43 11.03
N GLY A 124 -3.70 3.24 11.42
CA GLY A 124 -3.08 1.92 11.57
C GLY A 124 -2.82 1.21 10.23
N ILE A 125 -2.78 1.98 9.13
CA ILE A 125 -2.61 1.50 7.76
C ILE A 125 -1.20 1.81 7.28
N ASN A 126 -0.47 0.79 6.83
CA ASN A 126 0.78 0.96 6.07
C ASN A 126 0.48 0.90 4.56
N LEU A 127 1.49 1.18 3.74
CA LEU A 127 1.33 1.19 2.27
C LEU A 127 0.84 -0.16 1.70
N GLY A 128 1.29 -1.29 2.27
CA GLY A 128 0.84 -2.62 1.85
C GLY A 128 -0.65 -2.84 2.10
N LYS A 129 -1.13 -2.53 3.31
CA LYS A 129 -2.56 -2.58 3.67
C LYS A 129 -3.38 -1.63 2.81
N TRP A 130 -2.87 -0.42 2.56
CA TRP A 130 -3.53 0.56 1.71
C TRP A 130 -3.68 0.08 0.26
N GLY A 131 -2.64 -0.54 -0.31
CA GLY A 131 -2.70 -1.17 -1.63
C GLY A 131 -3.81 -2.23 -1.73
N THR A 132 -3.94 -3.08 -0.72
CA THR A 132 -5.01 -4.09 -0.65
C THR A 132 -6.40 -3.45 -0.58
N LEU A 133 -6.58 -2.40 0.22
CA LEU A 133 -7.85 -1.65 0.31
C LEU A 133 -8.21 -0.99 -1.04
N ASN A 134 -7.25 -0.36 -1.71
CA ASN A 134 -7.45 0.26 -3.02
C ASN A 134 -7.94 -0.77 -4.05
N VAL A 135 -7.26 -1.91 -4.16
CA VAL A 135 -7.65 -2.97 -5.11
C VAL A 135 -9.05 -3.49 -4.80
N HIS A 136 -9.38 -3.72 -3.52
CA HIS A 136 -10.73 -4.15 -3.15
C HIS A 136 -11.79 -3.13 -3.56
N TYR A 137 -11.62 -1.87 -3.19
CA TYR A 137 -12.65 -0.85 -3.42
C TYR A 137 -12.71 -0.31 -4.85
N MET A 138 -11.62 -0.37 -5.61
CA MET A 138 -11.65 -0.15 -7.07
C MET A 138 -12.49 -1.22 -7.77
N ASN A 139 -12.33 -2.49 -7.41
CA ASN A 139 -13.16 -3.57 -7.96
C ASN A 139 -14.63 -3.41 -7.54
N TYR A 140 -14.89 -3.14 -6.24
CA TYR A 140 -16.24 -2.87 -5.73
C TYR A 140 -16.92 -1.72 -6.50
N GLN A 141 -16.22 -0.61 -6.72
CA GLN A 141 -16.75 0.52 -7.46
C GLN A 141 -16.99 0.18 -8.94
N ARG A 142 -16.04 -0.50 -9.60
CA ARG A 142 -16.21 -0.94 -10.99
C ARG A 142 -17.44 -1.81 -11.16
N ASP A 143 -17.63 -2.77 -10.26
CA ASP A 143 -18.72 -3.75 -10.35
C ASP A 143 -20.09 -3.09 -10.12
N LEU A 144 -20.16 -2.01 -9.33
CA LEU A 144 -21.38 -1.23 -9.10
C LEU A 144 -21.61 -0.10 -10.11
N LEU A 145 -20.59 0.28 -10.87
CA LEU A 145 -20.67 1.24 -11.97
C LEU A 145 -20.72 0.53 -13.32
N ASP A 146 -21.48 -0.55 -13.42
CA ASP A 146 -21.84 -1.12 -14.73
C ASP A 146 -22.85 -0.18 -15.40
N HIS A 147 -22.47 0.42 -16.53
CA HIS A 147 -23.29 1.38 -17.28
C HIS A 147 -24.57 0.75 -17.87
N THR A 148 -24.65 -0.59 -17.88
CA THR A 148 -25.81 -1.33 -18.37
C THR A 148 -26.78 -1.72 -17.25
N ALA A 149 -26.38 -1.56 -15.98
CA ALA A 149 -27.20 -1.90 -14.83
C ALA A 149 -28.28 -0.83 -14.57
N ALA A 150 -29.46 -1.28 -14.15
CA ALA A 150 -30.62 -0.41 -13.92
C ALA A 150 -30.40 0.61 -12.77
N ASP A 151 -29.50 0.29 -11.85
CA ASP A 151 -29.12 1.09 -10.69
C ASP A 151 -27.90 2.00 -10.93
N TYR A 152 -27.32 2.01 -12.15
CA TYR A 152 -26.14 2.82 -12.48
C TYR A 152 -26.24 4.27 -12.02
N ALA A 153 -27.35 4.96 -12.33
CA ALA A 153 -27.52 6.37 -11.99
C ALA A 153 -27.53 6.59 -10.47
N GLN A 154 -28.14 5.67 -9.72
CA GLN A 154 -28.17 5.72 -8.25
C GLN A 154 -26.77 5.45 -7.68
N ASN A 155 -26.07 4.44 -8.17
CA ASN A 155 -24.73 4.09 -7.71
C ASN A 155 -23.74 5.22 -8.03
N TYR A 156 -23.82 5.81 -9.23
CA TYR A 156 -23.01 6.97 -9.62
C TYR A 156 -23.23 8.16 -8.69
N GLN A 157 -24.48 8.49 -8.35
CA GLN A 157 -24.80 9.54 -7.39
C GLN A 157 -24.27 9.22 -6.00
N TYR A 158 -24.43 7.98 -5.53
CA TYR A 158 -23.90 7.52 -4.26
C TYR A 158 -22.38 7.72 -4.18
N PHE A 159 -21.62 7.23 -5.16
CA PHE A 159 -20.17 7.37 -5.20
C PHE A 159 -19.72 8.83 -5.24
N THR A 160 -20.35 9.64 -6.09
CA THR A 160 -20.04 11.08 -6.20
C THR A 160 -20.31 11.81 -4.89
N SER A 161 -21.43 11.51 -4.23
CA SER A 161 -21.80 12.15 -2.96
C SER A 161 -20.81 11.86 -1.83
N LEU A 162 -20.29 10.63 -1.75
CA LEU A 162 -19.29 10.26 -0.75
C LEU A 162 -17.94 10.93 -1.01
N GLN A 163 -17.53 10.98 -2.27
CA GLN A 163 -16.32 11.69 -2.69
C GLN A 163 -16.43 13.18 -2.33
N ASP A 164 -17.55 13.84 -2.66
CA ASP A 164 -17.74 15.26 -2.36
C ASP A 164 -17.80 15.53 -0.87
N LYS A 165 -18.52 14.68 -0.11
CA LYS A 165 -18.62 14.79 1.35
C LYS A 165 -17.24 14.81 2.01
N TRP A 166 -16.40 13.80 1.74
CA TRP A 166 -15.12 13.68 2.44
C TRP A 166 -14.06 14.64 1.92
N ARG A 167 -14.04 14.92 0.61
CA ARG A 167 -13.17 15.97 0.06
C ARG A 167 -13.47 17.32 0.73
N ASN A 168 -14.73 17.73 0.77
CA ASN A 168 -15.12 19.02 1.37
C ASN A 168 -14.83 19.05 2.87
N HIS A 169 -15.12 17.98 3.59
CA HIS A 169 -14.83 17.88 5.03
C HIS A 169 -13.36 18.13 5.34
N PHE A 170 -12.43 17.47 4.63
CA PHE A 170 -11.00 17.66 4.87
C PHE A 170 -10.50 19.01 4.33
N GLN A 171 -11.05 19.53 3.23
CA GLN A 171 -10.74 20.88 2.76
C GLN A 171 -11.07 21.93 3.84
N GLU A 172 -12.23 21.81 4.49
CA GLU A 172 -12.61 22.69 5.62
C GLU A 172 -11.69 22.50 6.83
N LEU A 173 -11.34 21.25 7.18
CA LEU A 173 -10.43 20.94 8.28
C LEU A 173 -9.05 21.58 8.10
N TYR A 174 -8.46 21.48 6.90
CA TYR A 174 -7.13 22.01 6.61
C TYR A 174 -7.13 23.49 6.22
N SER A 175 -8.28 24.08 5.89
CA SER A 175 -8.43 25.52 5.70
C SER A 175 -8.58 26.26 7.04
N SER A 176 -9.34 25.69 7.98
CA SER A 176 -9.54 26.27 9.32
C SER A 176 -8.28 26.23 10.19
N SER A 177 -7.41 25.24 10.00
CA SER A 177 -6.10 25.18 10.68
C SER A 177 -5.10 26.25 10.20
N LYS A 178 -5.27 26.80 8.99
CA LYS A 178 -4.48 27.96 8.50
C LYS A 178 -4.94 29.28 9.13
N SER A 179 -6.23 29.44 9.39
CA SER A 179 -6.80 30.66 9.97
C SER A 179 -6.32 30.93 11.39
N SER A 180 -6.03 29.89 12.19
CA SER A 180 -5.60 30.11 13.59
C SER A 180 -4.15 30.58 13.71
N LEU A 181 -3.31 30.39 12.68
CA LEU A 181 -1.90 30.81 12.69
C LEU A 181 -1.72 32.23 12.13
N SER A 182 -2.64 32.71 11.28
CA SER A 182 -2.58 34.08 10.75
C SER A 182 -3.08 35.14 11.73
N ASP A 183 -3.93 34.76 12.68
CA ASP A 183 -4.50 35.72 13.66
C ASP A 183 -3.55 36.05 14.82
N ASP A 184 -2.48 35.25 15.00
CA ASP A 184 -1.49 35.42 16.07
C ASP A 184 -0.27 36.29 15.67
N ILE A 185 -0.24 36.83 14.45
CA ILE A 185 0.83 37.75 14.01
C ILE A 185 0.25 39.15 13.75
N ASN A 186 -0.01 39.88 14.84
CA ASN A 186 -0.07 41.35 14.79
C ASN A 186 1.34 41.89 15.07
N PHE A 187 1.95 42.52 14.07
CA PHE A 187 3.16 43.36 14.21
C PHE A 187 2.80 44.76 14.69
#